data_AF-A0A6P5Z554-F1
#
_entry.id   AF-A0A6P5Z554-F1
#
_cell.length_a   1.000
_cell.length_b   1.000
_cell.length_c   1.000
_cell.angle_alpha   90.00
_cell.angle_beta   90.00
_cell.angle_gamma   90.00
#
_symmetry.space_group_name_H-M   'P 1'
#
loop_
_entity.id
_entity.type
_entity.pdbx_description
1 polymer ?
#
loop_
_entity_poly.entity_id
_entity_poly.type
_entity_poly.pdbx_seq_one_letter_code
_entity_poly.pdbx_strand_id
1 'polypeptide(L)'
;MDLLLKDGYAKVTAHLKLLNSIESNFILSTRVSVEGPQRMKEEYVEGILESPTVVEETIPQQLKGAYSQALTTVQQLPVPIRDAVASGLRVPLSGTFQRLFMISYLDEEILIIRDTAGIPEVLTRLDTPSSSMVETNTDYVS
;
A
#
# COMPACT_ATOMS: atom_id res chain seq x y z
N MET A 1 -0.60 4.81 -7.50
CA MET A 1 -1.32 3.79 -6.71
C MET A 1 -0.97 2.51 -7.41
N ASP A 2 -0.42 1.59 -6.66
CA ASP A 2 0.28 0.45 -7.24
C ASP A 2 -0.37 -0.81 -6.67
N LEU A 3 -0.75 -1.73 -7.56
CA LEU A 3 -1.36 -3.01 -7.19
C LEU A 3 -0.39 -4.13 -7.55
N LEU A 4 -0.09 -4.99 -6.58
CA LEU A 4 0.64 -6.23 -6.78
C LEU A 4 -0.29 -7.41 -6.46
N LEU A 5 -0.56 -8.26 -7.44
CA LEU A 5 -1.29 -9.51 -7.25
C LEU A 5 -0.32 -10.69 -7.39
N LYS A 6 -0.13 -11.45 -6.31
CA LYS A 6 0.79 -12.60 -6.28
C LYS A 6 0.32 -13.66 -5.29
N ASP A 7 0.36 -14.94 -5.68
CA ASP A 7 0.08 -16.09 -4.82
C ASP A 7 -1.26 -16.01 -4.07
N GLY A 8 -2.30 -15.45 -4.70
CA GLY A 8 -3.62 -15.27 -4.10
C GLY A 8 -3.71 -14.13 -3.08
N TYR A 9 -2.72 -13.26 -3.02
CA TYR A 9 -2.74 -12.02 -2.23
C TYR A 9 -2.60 -10.81 -3.13
N ALA A 10 -3.35 -9.75 -2.83
CA ALA A 10 -3.17 -8.45 -3.46
C ALA A 10 -2.64 -7.45 -2.42
N LYS A 11 -1.70 -6.62 -2.85
CA LYS A 11 -1.20 -5.49 -2.08
C LYS A 11 -1.41 -4.22 -2.88
N VAL A 12 -2.19 -3.31 -2.32
CA VAL A 12 -2.42 -1.98 -2.87
C VAL A 12 -1.61 -0.98 -2.07
N THR A 13 -0.79 -0.18 -2.74
CA THR A 13 -0.03 0.91 -2.12
C THR A 13 -0.50 2.24 -2.69
N ALA A 14 -0.94 3.13 -1.80
CA ALA A 14 -1.26 4.52 -2.11
C ALA A 14 -0.18 5.42 -1.50
N HIS A 15 0.56 6.10 -2.37
CA HIS A 15 1.56 7.10 -1.97
C HIS A 15 0.86 8.42 -1.67
N LEU A 16 0.99 8.89 -0.43
CA LEU A 16 0.42 10.13 0.07
C LEU A 16 1.51 11.18 0.17
N LYS A 17 1.30 12.32 -0.51
CA LYS A 17 2.17 13.50 -0.40
C LYS A 17 1.34 14.69 0.05
N LEU A 18 1.66 15.23 1.22
CA LEU A 18 1.00 16.39 1.81
C LEU A 18 1.98 17.56 1.89
N LEU A 19 1.49 18.75 1.53
CA LEU A 19 2.23 20.01 1.63
C LEU A 19 3.62 20.00 0.98
N ASN A 20 3.84 19.13 -0.01
CA ASN A 20 5.11 18.86 -0.70
C ASN A 20 6.28 18.38 0.17
N SER A 21 6.08 18.26 1.49
CA SER A 21 7.14 17.93 2.44
C SER A 21 6.85 16.74 3.32
N ILE A 22 5.62 16.24 3.35
CA ILE A 22 5.24 15.08 4.14
C ILE A 22 4.88 13.96 3.17
N GLU A 23 5.58 12.83 3.29
CA GLU A 23 5.37 11.64 2.48
C GLU A 23 5.01 10.46 3.39
N SER A 24 4.02 9.69 3.00
CA SER A 24 3.59 8.48 3.73
C SER A 24 2.97 7.51 2.74
N ASN A 25 2.97 6.22 3.07
CA ASN A 25 2.28 5.21 2.28
C ASN A 25 1.12 4.63 3.07
N PHE A 26 -0.02 4.52 2.41
CA PHE A 26 -1.09 3.67 2.88
C PHE A 26 -1.04 2.35 2.09
N ILE A 27 -0.95 1.25 2.82
CA ILE A 27 -0.85 -0.09 2.27
C ILE A 27 -2.10 -0.86 2.69
N LEU A 28 -2.79 -1.43 1.72
CA LEU A 28 -3.90 -2.34 1.94
C LEU A 28 -3.52 -3.73 1.45
N SER A 29 -3.59 -4.71 2.34
CA SER A 29 -3.36 -6.12 2.04
C SER A 29 -4.69 -6.86 1.96
N THR A 30 -4.89 -7.56 0.85
CA THR A 30 -6.10 -8.33 0.58
C THR A 30 -5.75 -9.76 0.19
N ARG A 31 -6.69 -10.68 0.40
CA ARG A 31 -6.63 -12.06 -0.07
C ARG A 31 -7.64 -12.22 -1.21
N VAL A 32 -7.20 -12.78 -2.32
CA VAL A 32 -8.02 -13.02 -3.49
C VAL A 32 -8.25 -14.52 -3.67
N SER A 33 -9.51 -14.92 -3.82
CA SER A 33 -9.93 -16.31 -4.01
C SER A 33 -10.83 -16.43 -5.23
N VAL A 34 -10.79 -17.59 -5.89
CA VAL A 34 -11.58 -17.88 -7.09
C VAL A 34 -12.92 -18.50 -6.67
N GLU A 35 -14.01 -17.93 -7.17
CA GLU A 35 -15.40 -18.32 -6.86
C GLU A 35 -16.13 -18.78 -8.14
N GLY A 36 -15.50 -19.67 -8.90
CA GLY A 36 -15.99 -20.17 -10.19
C GLY A 36 -15.11 -19.75 -11.39
N PRO A 37 -15.58 -19.91 -12.64
CA PRO A 37 -14.71 -19.78 -13.82
C PRO A 37 -14.13 -18.37 -14.06
N GLN A 38 -14.86 -17.32 -13.70
CA GLN A 38 -14.48 -15.91 -13.97
C GLN A 38 -14.74 -14.99 -12.78
N ARG A 39 -15.22 -15.52 -11.65
CA ARG A 39 -15.58 -14.72 -10.47
C ARG A 39 -14.49 -14.84 -9.44
N MET A 40 -14.17 -13.73 -8.80
CA MET A 40 -13.24 -13.67 -7.70
C MET A 40 -13.86 -12.96 -6.50
N LYS A 41 -13.40 -13.35 -5.32
CA LYS A 41 -13.70 -12.69 -4.06
C LYS A 41 -12.40 -12.17 -3.47
N GLU A 42 -12.37 -10.89 -3.14
CA GLU A 42 -11.28 -10.23 -2.46
C GLU A 42 -11.71 -9.87 -1.03
N GLU A 43 -10.96 -10.37 -0.04
CA GLU A 43 -11.16 -10.15 1.38
C GLU A 43 -10.08 -9.22 1.91
N TYR A 44 -10.48 -8.21 2.68
CA TYR A 44 -9.57 -7.17 3.17
C TYR A 44 -8.98 -7.67 4.48
N VAL A 45 -7.67 -7.94 4.49
CA VAL A 45 -6.98 -8.58 5.61
C VAL A 45 -6.47 -7.52 6.57
N GLU A 46 -5.86 -6.47 6.03
CA GLU A 46 -5.09 -5.52 6.85
C GLU A 46 -4.88 -4.17 6.15
N GLY A 47 -4.96 -3.08 6.92
CA GLY A 47 -4.51 -1.75 6.51
C GLY A 47 -3.31 -1.30 7.34
N ILE A 48 -2.30 -0.73 6.67
CA ILE A 48 -1.12 -0.15 7.29
C ILE A 48 -0.98 1.29 6.81
N LEU A 49 -0.93 2.23 7.73
CA LEU A 49 -0.47 3.59 7.46
C LEU A 49 0.97 3.70 7.93
N GLU A 50 1.91 3.80 7.00
CA GLU A 50 3.33 3.94 7.34
C GLU A 50 3.61 5.28 8.04
N SER A 51 4.63 5.27 8.89
CA SER A 51 5.09 6.48 9.58
C SER A 51 5.38 7.60 8.57
N PRO A 52 4.81 8.80 8.76
CA PRO A 52 5.04 9.91 7.84
C PRO A 52 6.49 10.37 7.93
N THR A 53 7.14 10.46 6.78
CA THR A 53 8.49 11.02 6.62
C THR A 53 8.38 12.47 6.21
N VAL A 54 9.24 13.33 6.78
CA VAL A 54 9.27 14.76 6.44
C VAL A 54 10.56 15.09 5.70
N VAL A 55 10.43 15.67 4.51
CA VAL A 55 11.54 16.18 3.71
C VAL A 55 11.77 17.64 4.09
N GLU A 56 12.77 17.89 4.94
CA GLU A 56 13.02 19.22 5.52
C GLU A 56 13.27 20.31 4.46
N GLU A 57 13.88 19.93 3.34
CA GLU A 57 14.24 20.82 2.23
C GLU A 57 13.03 21.43 1.53
N THR A 58 11.89 20.73 1.53
CA THR A 58 10.67 21.15 0.82
C THR A 58 9.63 21.76 1.77
N ILE A 59 9.94 21.91 3.06
CA ILE A 59 9.06 22.56 4.03
C ILE A 59 8.89 24.05 3.65
N PRO A 60 7.65 24.53 3.44
CA PRO A 60 7.39 25.96 3.22
C PRO A 60 7.95 26.81 4.36
N GLN A 61 8.65 27.91 4.05
CA GLN A 61 9.29 28.76 5.06
C GLN A 61 8.31 29.23 6.15
N GLN A 62 7.05 29.45 5.79
CA GLN A 62 5.96 29.85 6.68
C GLN A 62 5.61 28.77 7.72
N LEU A 63 5.88 27.50 7.43
CA LEU A 63 5.53 26.35 8.28
C LEU A 63 6.70 25.84 9.12
N LYS A 64 7.93 26.33 8.92
CA LYS A 64 9.11 25.92 9.72
C LYS A 64 8.90 26.13 11.22
N GLY A 65 8.29 27.25 11.61
CA GLY A 65 7.95 27.53 13.02
C GLY A 65 6.94 26.53 13.59
N ALA A 66 5.83 26.30 12.88
CA ALA A 66 4.81 25.34 13.28
C ALA A 66 5.35 23.89 13.32
N TYR A 67 6.25 23.53 12.39
CA TYR A 67 6.91 22.22 12.38
C TYR A 67 7.73 21.98 13.65
N SER A 68 8.54 22.96 14.06
CA SER A 68 9.34 22.85 15.29
C SER A 68 8.47 22.65 16.55
N GLN A 69 7.31 23.28 16.59
CA GLN A 69 6.32 23.13 17.66
C GLN A 69 5.59 21.78 17.59
N ALA A 70 5.29 21.28 16.39
CA ALA A 70 4.70 19.97 16.22
C ALA A 70 5.67 18.86 16.67
N LEU A 71 6.96 19.01 16.38
CA LEU A 71 7.99 18.04 16.79
C LEU A 71 8.04 17.84 18.31
N THR A 72 7.98 18.95 19.06
CA THR A 72 7.98 18.90 20.53
C THR A 72 6.68 18.29 21.07
N THR A 73 5.55 18.58 20.41
CA THR A 73 4.25 17.99 20.77
C THR A 73 4.24 16.47 20.56
N VAL A 74 4.82 15.97 19.48
CA VAL A 74 4.93 14.53 19.20
C VAL A 74 5.78 13.82 20.26
N GLN A 75 6.86 14.45 20.73
CA GLN A 75 7.69 13.90 21.81
C GLN A 75 6.94 13.81 23.15
N GLN A 76 5.94 14.66 23.36
CA GLN A 76 5.10 14.70 24.56
C GLN A 76 3.88 13.77 24.48
N LEU A 77 3.63 13.11 23.35
CA LEU A 77 2.54 12.16 23.24
C LEU A 77 2.76 10.96 24.17
N PRO A 78 1.69 10.39 24.73
CA PRO A 78 1.75 9.12 25.45
C PRO A 78 2.44 8.05 24.60
N VAL A 79 3.24 7.20 25.25
CA VAL A 79 4.06 6.17 24.62
C VAL A 79 3.29 5.36 23.55
N PRO A 80 2.06 4.86 23.80
CA PRO A 80 1.35 4.07 22.79
C PRO A 80 1.04 4.83 21.49
N ILE A 81 0.77 6.15 21.59
CA ILE A 81 0.46 6.98 20.43
C ILE A 81 1.74 7.32 19.68
N ARG A 82 2.80 7.68 20.41
CA ARG A 82 4.11 7.96 19.83
C ARG A 82 4.66 6.74 19.10
N ASP A 83 4.51 5.55 19.67
CA ASP A 83 4.96 4.30 19.07
C ASP A 83 4.15 3.97 17.80
N ALA A 84 2.84 4.19 17.80
CA ALA A 84 2.01 4.05 16.60
C ALA A 84 2.39 5.05 15.50
N VAL A 85 2.72 6.29 15.85
CA VAL A 85 3.23 7.27 14.87
C VAL A 85 4.59 6.84 14.33
N ALA A 86 5.50 6.38 15.18
CA ALA A 86 6.86 6.02 14.81
C ALA A 86 6.94 4.72 13.98
N SER A 87 6.14 3.71 14.34
CA SER A 87 6.12 2.39 13.68
C SER A 87 5.10 2.27 12.55
N GLY A 88 4.21 3.25 12.41
CA GLY A 88 3.05 3.17 11.53
C GLY A 88 1.84 2.54 12.24
N LEU A 89 0.65 2.93 11.80
CA LEU A 89 -0.60 2.42 12.34
C LEU A 89 -1.03 1.17 11.58
N ARG A 90 -1.07 0.05 12.29
CA ARG A 90 -1.55 -1.24 11.78
C ARG A 90 -3.00 -1.49 12.23
N VAL A 91 -3.90 -1.71 11.28
CA VAL A 91 -5.31 -1.99 11.55
C VAL A 91 -5.67 -3.36 10.95
N PRO A 92 -5.94 -4.37 11.79
CA PRO A 92 -6.44 -5.64 11.30
C PRO A 92 -7.88 -5.47 10.80
N LEU A 93 -8.13 -5.85 9.55
CA LEU A 93 -9.47 -5.79 8.95
C LEU A 93 -10.18 -7.14 9.02
N SER A 94 -9.45 -8.24 9.23
CA SER A 94 -9.98 -9.57 9.56
C SER A 94 -11.07 -10.08 8.61
N GLY A 95 -11.06 -9.65 7.34
CA GLY A 95 -12.08 -10.03 6.35
C GLY A 95 -13.46 -9.42 6.60
N THR A 96 -13.58 -8.41 7.48
CA THR A 96 -14.85 -7.70 7.71
C THR A 96 -15.38 -7.01 6.46
N PHE A 97 -14.48 -6.61 5.57
CA PHE A 97 -14.79 -6.10 4.25
C PHE A 97 -14.38 -7.12 3.20
N GLN A 98 -15.23 -7.26 2.19
CA GLN A 98 -14.99 -8.12 1.03
C GLN A 98 -15.67 -7.52 -0.19
N ARG A 99 -15.11 -7.76 -1.37
CA ARG A 99 -15.78 -7.46 -2.64
C ARG A 99 -15.74 -8.66 -3.57
N LEU A 100 -16.80 -8.79 -4.37
CA LEU A 100 -16.87 -9.75 -5.47
C LEU A 100 -16.70 -9.00 -6.78
N PHE A 101 -15.89 -9.54 -7.66
CA PHE A 101 -15.72 -9.00 -9.00
C PHE A 101 -15.58 -10.13 -10.03
N MET A 102 -15.84 -9.78 -11.29
CA MET A 102 -15.68 -10.68 -12.42
C MET A 102 -14.49 -10.23 -13.26
N ILE A 103 -13.64 -11.17 -13.67
CA ILE A 103 -12.63 -10.91 -14.71
C ILE A 103 -13.35 -10.95 -16.06
N SER A 104 -13.44 -9.78 -16.70
CA SER A 104 -14.08 -9.64 -18.01
C SER A 104 -13.10 -9.66 -19.17
N TYR A 105 -11.84 -9.30 -18.92
CA TYR A 105 -10.74 -9.42 -19.87
C TYR A 105 -9.43 -9.58 -19.09
N LEU A 106 -8.54 -10.44 -19.57
CA LEU A 106 -7.20 -10.60 -19.02
C LEU A 106 -6.24 -10.94 -20.17
N ASP A 107 -5.19 -10.14 -20.26
CA ASP A 107 -4.08 -10.30 -21.21
C ASP A 107 -2.76 -9.91 -20.52
N GLU A 108 -1.64 -9.94 -21.24
CA GLU A 108 -0.30 -9.67 -20.71
C GLU A 108 -0.14 -8.25 -20.15
N GLU A 109 -0.91 -7.28 -20.65
CA GLU A 109 -0.80 -5.86 -20.29
C GLU A 109 -1.98 -5.32 -19.48
N ILE A 110 -3.18 -5.90 -19.66
CA ILE A 110 -4.42 -5.32 -19.16
C ILE A 110 -5.27 -6.39 -18.46
N LEU A 111 -5.79 -6.03 -17.30
CA LEU A 111 -6.84 -6.73 -16.59
C LEU A 111 -8.07 -5.82 -16.47
N ILE A 112 -9.22 -6.27 -16.96
CA ILE A 112 -10.50 -5.57 -16.78
C ILE A 112 -11.38 -6.38 -15.85
N ILE A 113 -11.62 -5.85 -14.66
CA ILE A 113 -12.57 -6.42 -13.71
C ILE A 113 -13.88 -5.64 -13.72
N ARG A 114 -14.97 -6.29 -13.33
CA ARG A 114 -16.28 -5.66 -13.16
C ARG A 114 -16.82 -5.92 -11.77
N ASP A 115 -17.36 -4.88 -11.15
CA ASP A 115 -18.06 -5.01 -9.88
C ASP A 115 -19.44 -5.66 -10.05
N THR A 116 -20.18 -5.77 -8.94
CA THR A 116 -21.54 -6.34 -8.93
C THR A 116 -22.58 -5.47 -9.64
N ALA A 117 -22.29 -4.19 -9.86
CA ALA A 117 -23.11 -3.28 -10.66
C ALA A 117 -22.73 -3.29 -12.16
N GLY A 118 -21.68 -4.06 -12.53
CA GLY A 118 -21.18 -4.17 -13.89
C GLY A 118 -20.22 -3.05 -14.31
N ILE A 119 -19.85 -2.15 -13.38
CA ILE A 119 -18.93 -1.04 -13.64
C ILE A 119 -17.52 -1.60 -13.84
N PRO A 120 -16.84 -1.26 -14.94
CA PRO A 120 -15.50 -1.77 -15.23
C PRO A 120 -14.42 -0.98 -14.47
N GLU A 121 -13.46 -1.71 -13.92
CA GLU A 121 -12.18 -1.20 -13.42
C GLU A 121 -11.07 -1.77 -14.33
N VAL A 122 -10.27 -0.89 -14.90
CA VAL A 122 -9.20 -1.24 -15.85
C VAL A 122 -7.86 -1.09 -15.14
N LEU A 123 -7.12 -2.18 -15.06
CA LEU A 123 -5.81 -2.27 -14.45
C LEU A 123 -4.79 -2.56 -15.54
N THR A 124 -3.72 -1.77 -15.56
CA THR A 124 -2.58 -2.00 -16.45
C THR A 124 -1.45 -2.63 -15.66
N ARG A 125 -0.63 -3.44 -16.34
CA ARG A 125 0.59 -3.99 -15.75
C ARG A 125 1.46 -2.87 -15.20
N LEU A 126 1.93 -3.05 -13.97
CA LEU A 126 2.93 -2.17 -13.38
C LEU A 126 4.30 -2.54 -13.95
N ASP A 127 4.95 -1.62 -14.65
CA ASP A 127 6.33 -1.78 -15.10
C ASP A 127 7.26 -1.64 -13.89
N THR A 128 7.71 -2.77 -13.34
CA THR A 128 8.80 -2.74 -12.36
C THR A 128 10.10 -2.43 -13.10
N PRO A 129 10.84 -1.36 -12.75
CA PRO A 129 12.20 -1.24 -13.23
C PRO A 129 12.98 -2.47 -12.75
N SER A 130 13.63 -3.16 -13.68
CA SER A 130 14.39 -4.38 -13.41
C SER A 130 15.36 -4.14 -12.26
N SER A 131 15.05 -4.68 -11.09
CA SER A 131 16.02 -4.77 -9.99
C SER A 131 17.12 -5.71 -10.45
N SER A 132 18.27 -5.17 -10.86
CA SER A 132 19.49 -5.92 -11.07
C SER A 132 20.01 -6.41 -9.71
N MET A 133 19.36 -7.40 -9.13
CA MET A 133 19.97 -8.22 -8.09
C MET A 133 20.80 -9.28 -8.80
N VAL A 134 22.10 -9.04 -8.84
CA VAL A 134 23.12 -10.02 -9.15
C VAL A 134 22.93 -11.20 -8.19
N GLU A 135 22.53 -12.35 -8.73
CA GLU A 135 22.62 -13.64 -8.04
C GLU A 135 24.09 -13.96 -7.82
N THR A 136 24.63 -13.67 -6.63
CA THR A 136 25.87 -14.30 -6.18
C THR A 136 25.52 -15.69 -5.65
N ASN A 137 25.38 -16.65 -6.56
CA ASN A 137 25.39 -18.07 -6.22
C ASN A 137 26.73 -18.38 -5.52
N THR A 138 26.69 -18.66 -4.22
CA THR A 138 27.82 -19.25 -3.51
C THR A 138 27.43 -20.67 -3.15
N ASP A 139 27.68 -21.59 -4.08
CA ASP A 139 27.67 -23.01 -3.80
C ASP A 139 28.81 -23.32 -2.81
N TYR A 140 28.47 -23.70 -1.58
CA TYR A 140 29.37 -24.44 -0.71
C TYR A 140 28.88 -25.88 -0.65
N VAL A 141 29.56 -26.75 -1.40
CA VAL A 141 29.48 -28.20 -1.26
C VAL A 141 30.29 -28.59 -0.02
N SER A 142 29.69 -29.37 0.89
CA SER A 142 30.37 -30.07 1.99
C SER A 142 30.93 -31.42 1.56
#